data_AF-A0A9X6NG98-F1
#
_entry.id   AF-A0A9X6NG98-F1
#
_cell.length_a   1.000
_cell.length_b   1.000
_cell.length_c   1.000
_cell.angle_alpha   90.00
_cell.angle_beta   90.00
_cell.angle_gamma   90.00
#
_symmetry.space_group_name_H-M   'P 1'
#
loop_
_entity.id
_entity.type
_entity.pdbx_description
1 polymer ?
#
loop_
_entity_poly.entity_id
_entity_poly.type
_entity_poly.pdbx_seq_one_letter_code
_entity_poly.pdbx_strand_id
1 'polypeptide(L)' 'MKAHLEVHKKDVITGLRTATKTGRPNWPSVFSRIDHTKQGAVRVFYCGPHNLERELRLLSGQHKFQFSWENF' A
#
# COMPACT_ATOMS: atom_id res chain seq x y z
N MET A 1 10.56 14.37 17.41
CA MET A 1 9.76 15.11 16.41
C MET A 1 8.31 14.65 16.44
N LYS A 2 7.57 15.00 17.49
CA LYS A 2 6.12 14.82 17.60
C LYS A 2 5.55 16.13 18.13
N ALA A 3 5.22 17.05 17.23
CA ALA A 3 4.40 18.23 17.47
C ALA A 3 4.33 18.94 16.12
N HIS A 4 3.12 19.29 15.65
CA HIS A 4 2.77 20.12 14.48
C HIS A 4 1.74 19.50 13.51
N LEU A 5 1.18 18.32 13.81
CA LEU A 5 0.08 17.73 13.01
C LEU A 5 -1.33 18.22 13.39
N GLU A 6 -1.46 19.19 14.31
CA GLU A 6 -2.73 19.42 15.02
C GLU A 6 -3.64 20.50 14.42
N VAL A 7 -3.16 21.36 13.52
CA VAL A 7 -3.98 22.52 13.10
C VAL A 7 -5.11 22.12 12.14
N HIS A 8 -4.94 21.09 11.27
CA HIS A 8 -6.00 20.65 10.34
C HIS A 8 -6.04 19.14 10.02
N LYS A 9 -5.26 18.29 10.70
CA LYS A 9 -5.09 16.85 10.37
C LYS A 9 -4.82 16.59 8.87
N LYS A 10 -4.10 17.52 8.23
CA LYS A 10 -3.67 17.45 6.83
C LYS A 10 -2.15 17.41 6.78
N ASP A 11 -1.63 16.61 5.85
CA ASP A 11 -0.24 16.57 5.47
C ASP A 11 0.20 17.96 4.99
N VAL A 12 1.28 18.50 5.55
CA VAL A 12 1.71 19.89 5.29
C VAL A 12 2.33 20.09 3.90
N ILE A 13 2.79 19.02 3.27
CA ILE A 13 3.42 19.07 1.94
C ILE A 13 2.34 19.04 0.86
N THR A 14 1.37 18.15 1.01
CA THR A 14 0.37 17.85 -0.02
C THR A 14 -1.02 18.44 0.27
N GLY A 15 -1.29 18.87 1.51
CA GLY A 15 -2.62 19.33 1.95
C GLY A 15 -3.66 18.21 2.08
N LEU A 16 -3.29 16.95 1.85
CA LEU A 16 -4.20 15.79 1.92
C LEU A 16 -4.38 15.32 3.37
N ARG A 17 -5.52 14.66 3.67
CA ARG A 17 -5.70 13.98 4.98
C ARG A 17 -4.76 12.79 5.16
N THR A 18 -4.33 12.18 4.05
CA THR A 18 -3.39 11.07 4.04
C THR A 18 -1.97 11.61 4.22
N ALA A 19 -1.27 11.12 5.23
CA ALA A 19 0.13 11.48 5.47
C ALA A 19 1.04 10.91 4.39
N THR A 20 1.95 11.75 3.88
CA THR A 20 3.00 11.32 2.96
C THR A 20 3.97 10.40 3.68
N LYS A 21 4.25 9.22 3.11
CA LYS A 21 5.29 8.31 3.59
C LYS A 21 6.49 8.39 2.66
N THR A 22 7.67 8.58 3.23
CA THR A 22 8.92 8.64 2.47
C THR A 22 9.53 7.25 2.32
N GLY A 23 10.31 7.06 1.25
CA GLY A 23 10.99 5.80 0.94
C GLY A 23 10.11 4.76 0.24
N ARG A 24 10.65 3.54 0.09
CA ARG A 24 9.92 2.43 -0.53
C ARG A 24 8.91 1.84 0.48
N PRO A 25 7.68 1.50 0.03
CA PRO A 25 6.75 0.78 0.89
C PRO A 25 7.33 -0.56 1.36
N ASN A 26 7.09 -0.92 2.62
CA ASN A 26 7.29 -2.28 3.09
C ASN A 26 6.05 -3.11 2.70
N TRP A 27 6.07 -3.67 1.48
CA TRP A 27 4.97 -4.46 0.95
C TRP A 27 4.59 -5.67 1.80
N PRO A 28 5.53 -6.46 2.36
CA PRO A 28 5.20 -7.56 3.27
C PRO A 28 4.32 -7.10 4.46
N SER A 29 4.65 -5.96 5.08
CA SER A 29 3.87 -5.41 6.19
C SER A 29 2.49 -4.92 5.74
N VAL A 30 2.40 -4.29 4.55
CA VAL A 30 1.11 -3.84 3.98
C VAL A 30 0.19 -5.03 3.72
N PHE A 31 0.68 -6.07 3.06
CA PHE A 31 -0.07 -7.29 2.77
C PHE A 31 -0.50 -8.01 4.05
N SER A 32 0.44 -8.21 4.97
CA SER A 32 0.14 -8.81 6.28
C SER A 32 -0.98 -8.04 6.97
N ARG A 33 -0.92 -6.71 7.01
CA ARG A 33 -1.97 -5.89 7.64
C ARG A 33 -3.33 -6.10 6.98
N ILE A 34 -3.39 -6.17 5.64
CA ILE A 34 -4.64 -6.41 4.90
C ILE A 34 -5.19 -7.80 5.22
N ASP A 35 -4.35 -8.83 5.28
CA ASP A 35 -4.78 -10.18 5.61
C ASP A 35 -5.32 -10.29 7.06
N HIS A 36 -4.73 -9.53 7.99
CA HIS A 36 -5.23 -9.47 9.38
C HIS A 36 -6.61 -8.81 9.53
N THR A 37 -7.04 -7.96 8.59
CA THR A 37 -8.38 -7.33 8.70
C THR A 37 -9.52 -8.29 8.34
N LYS A 38 -9.22 -9.43 7.70
CA LYS A 38 -10.18 -10.50 7.35
C LYS A 38 -11.44 -10.01 6.62
N GLN A 39 -11.26 -9.08 5.67
CA GLN A 39 -12.35 -8.48 4.88
C GLN A 39 -12.88 -9.36 3.73
N GLY A 40 -12.59 -10.67 3.74
CA GLY A 40 -12.99 -11.59 2.67
C GLY A 40 -11.98 -11.67 1.52
N ALA A 41 -12.47 -11.93 0.30
CA ALA A 41 -11.61 -12.10 -0.87
C ALA A 41 -10.98 -10.75 -1.28
N VAL A 42 -9.66 -10.72 -1.39
CA VAL A 42 -8.88 -9.52 -1.76
C VAL A 42 -8.35 -9.68 -3.18
N ARG A 43 -8.45 -8.60 -3.97
CA ARG A 43 -7.81 -8.46 -5.27
C ARG A 43 -6.86 -7.27 -5.27
N VAL A 44 -5.65 -7.49 -5.78
CA VAL A 44 -4.59 -6.50 -5.92
C VAL A 44 -4.45 -6.16 -7.40
N PHE A 45 -4.52 -4.86 -7.70
CA PHE A 45 -4.32 -4.29 -9.02
C PHE A 45 -3.04 -3.47 -9.02
N TYR A 46 -2.21 -3.63 -10.05
CA TYR A 46 -0.94 -2.92 -10.15
C TYR A 46 -0.63 -2.51 -11.59
N CYS A 47 -0.24 -1.24 -11.76
CA CYS A 47 0.26 -0.67 -13.00
C CYS A 47 1.57 0.05 -12.71
N GLY A 48 2.68 -0.41 -13.29
CA GLY A 48 4.01 0.12 -13.02
C GLY A 48 5.16 -0.80 -13.43
N PRO A 49 6.39 -0.52 -12.98
CA PRO A 49 7.58 -1.24 -13.40
C PRO A 49 7.55 -2.73 -12.98
N HIS A 50 8.15 -3.57 -13.83
CA HIS A 50 8.10 -5.03 -13.73
C HIS A 50 8.79 -5.61 -12.47
N ASN A 51 9.81 -4.93 -11.95
CA ASN A 51 10.51 -5.39 -10.74
C ASN A 51 9.56 -5.44 -9.53
N LEU A 52 8.74 -4.40 -9.35
CA LEU A 52 7.76 -4.32 -8.28
C LEU A 52 6.53 -5.20 -8.57
N GLU A 53 6.14 -5.34 -9.84
CA GLU A 53 5.10 -6.31 -10.24
C GLU A 53 5.42 -7.72 -9.73
N ARG A 54 6.66 -8.19 -9.92
CA ARG A 54 7.10 -9.52 -9.47
C ARG A 54 7.01 -9.68 -7.94
N GLU A 55 7.42 -8.66 -7.19
CA GLU A 55 7.34 -8.65 -5.73
C GLU A 55 5.88 -8.74 -5.26
N LEU A 56 5.00 -7.92 -5.83
CA LEU A 56 3.57 -7.89 -5.48
C LEU A 56 2.84 -9.18 -5.87
N ARG A 57 3.18 -9.79 -7.01
CA ARG A 57 2.64 -11.08 -7.42
C ARG A 57 3.01 -12.19 -6.45
N LEU A 58 4.26 -12.23 -5.99
CA LEU A 58 4.74 -13.21 -5.00
C LEU A 58 4.01 -13.05 -3.66
N LEU A 59 3.93 -11.82 -3.15
CA LEU A 59 3.20 -11.53 -1.91
C LEU A 59 1.71 -11.85 -2.02
N SER A 60 1.09 -11.56 -3.17
CA SER A 60 -0.31 -11.92 -3.42
C SER A 60 -0.53 -13.43 -3.35
N GLY A 61 0.39 -14.22 -3.92
CA GLY A 61 0.36 -15.68 -3.79
C GLY A 61 0.45 -16.17 -2.34
N GLN A 62 1.37 -15.59 -1.55
CA GLN A 62 1.54 -15.94 -0.12
C GLN A 62 0.29 -15.68 0.72
N HIS A 63 -0.43 -14.59 0.44
CA HIS A 63 -1.65 -14.22 1.15
C HIS A 63 -2.96 -14.69 0.48
N LYS A 64 -2.87 -15.48 -0.59
CA LYS A 64 -4.02 -15.95 -1.39
C LYS A 64 -4.89 -14.80 -1.94
N PHE A 65 -4.26 -13.67 -2.25
CA PHE A 65 -4.93 -12.55 -2.92
C PHE A 65 -4.91 -12.77 -4.44
N GLN A 66 -5.99 -12.39 -5.11
CA GLN A 66 -6.02 -12.35 -6.57
C GLN A 66 -5.15 -11.20 -7.06
N PHE A 67 -4.36 -11.41 -8.11
CA PHE A 67 -3.44 -10.39 -8.62
C PHE A 67 -3.66 -10.12 -10.11
N SER A 68 -3.73 -8.84 -10.47
CA SER A 68 -3.87 -8.37 -11.84
C SER A 68 -2.79 -7.32 -12.13
N TRP A 69 -1.94 -7.59 -13.12
CA TRP A 69 -1.04 -6.59 -13.69
C TRP A 69 -1.76 -5.93 -14.85
N GLU A 70 -1.91 -4.61 -14.77
CA GLU A 70 -2.72 -3.82 -15.69
C GLU A 70 -1.88 -2.72 -16.35
N ASN A 71 -2.18 -2.42 -17.62
CA ASN A 71 -1.68 -1.26 -18.34
C ASN A 71 -2.87 -0.34 -18.59
N PHE A 72 -2.94 0.77 -17.85
CA PHE A 72 -3.95 1.81 -18.01
C PHE A 72 -3.38 3.05 -18.69
#